data_AF-A0A497M8A0-F1
#
_entry.id   AF-A0A497M8A0-F1
#
_cell.length_a   1.000
_cell.length_b   1.000
_cell.length_c   1.000
_cell.angle_alpha   90.00
_cell.angle_beta   90.00
_cell.angle_gamma   90.00
#
_symmetry.space_group_name_H-M   'P 1'
#
loop_
_entity.id
_entity.type
_entity.pdbx_description
1 polymer ?
#
loop_
_entity_poly.entity_id
_entity_poly.type
_entity_poly.pdbx_seq_one_letter_code
_entity_poly.pdbx_strand_id
1 'polypeptide(L)' 'MQITVEPTAETWLNAFRLSLSEEIDVYDAVYMGMASSFDGKLITSDRRLIEKLGGKLGRRVQLLETLNI' A
#
# COMPACT_ATOMS: atom_id res chain seq x y z
N MET A 1 -1.15 -18.75 4.43
CA MET A 1 -1.74 -17.48 3.97
C MET A 1 -1.69 -17.51 2.45
N GLN A 2 -2.82 -17.75 1.79
CA GLN A 2 -2.88 -17.81 0.34
C GLN A 2 -3.09 -16.39 -0.18
N ILE A 3 -2.10 -15.85 -0.89
CA ILE A 3 -2.29 -14.62 -1.66
C ILE A 3 -3.19 -15.02 -2.84
N THR A 4 -4.45 -14.59 -2.82
CA THR A 4 -5.43 -14.93 -3.87
C THR A 4 -5.24 -14.14 -5.16
N VAL A 5 -4.41 -13.09 -5.14
CA VAL A 5 -4.07 -12.29 -6.31
C VAL A 5 -2.59 -11.96 -6.31
N GLU A 6 -1.89 -12.37 -7.36
CA GLU A 6 -0.48 -12.03 -7.56
C GLU A 6 -0.32 -10.74 -8.38
N PRO A 7 0.67 -9.89 -8.04
CA PRO A 7 0.98 -8.71 -8.86
C PRO A 7 1.46 -9.10 -10.26
N THR A 8 0.94 -8.45 -11.29
CA THR A 8 1.46 -8.61 -12.65
C THR A 8 2.79 -7.88 -12.81
N ALA A 9 3.50 -8.10 -13.93
CA ALA A 9 4.71 -7.33 -14.25
C ALA A 9 4.45 -5.81 -14.29
N GLU A 10 3.27 -5.38 -14.75
CA GLU A 10 2.85 -3.98 -14.72
C GLU A 10 2.62 -3.49 -13.29
N THR A 11 1.99 -4.31 -12.43
CA THR A 11 1.82 -3.99 -11.01
C THR A 11 3.18 -3.78 -10.34
N TRP A 12 4.16 -4.66 -10.61
CA TRP A 12 5.51 -4.52 -10.10
C TRP A 12 6.21 -3.25 -10.60
N LEU A 13 6.10 -2.94 -11.89
CA LEU A 13 6.69 -1.72 -12.46
C LEU A 13 6.12 -0.46 -11.81
N ASN A 14 4.80 -0.43 -11.59
CA ASN A 14 4.13 0.69 -10.94
C ASN A 14 4.48 0.78 -9.46
N ALA A 15 4.60 -0.35 -8.76
CA ALA A 15 5.06 -0.39 -7.37
C ALA A 15 6.48 0.14 -7.24
N PHE A 16 7.39 -0.21 -8.15
CA PHE A 16 8.76 0.30 -8.14
C PHE A 16 8.83 1.82 -8.38
N ARG A 17 7.96 2.35 -9.25
CA ARG A 17 7.85 3.81 -9.44
C ARG A 17 7.32 4.50 -8.19
N LEU A 18 6.32 3.91 -7.54
CA LEU A 18 5.72 4.43 -6.32
C LEU A 18 6.70 4.40 -5.13
N SER A 19 7.48 3.32 -4.99
CA SER A 19 8.49 3.21 -3.92
C SER A 19 9.54 4.31 -4.03
N LEU A 20 9.91 4.69 -5.26
CA LEU A 20 10.84 5.79 -5.50
C LEU A 20 10.21 7.17 -5.23
N SER A 21 8.94 7.39 -5.59
CA SER A 21 8.30 8.70 -5.41
C SER A 21 7.94 9.01 -3.96
N GLU A 22 7.54 7.99 -3.20
CA GLU A 22 7.09 8.14 -1.81
C GLU A 22 8.15 7.71 -0.78
N GLU A 23 9.34 7.31 -1.23
CA GLU A 23 10.45 6.83 -0.39
C GLU A 23 10.02 5.71 0.59
N ILE A 24 9.19 4.79 0.11
CA ILE A 24 8.74 3.58 0.82
C ILE A 24 9.42 2.33 0.25
N ASP A 25 9.36 1.23 0.98
CA ASP A 25 9.86 -0.05 0.47
C ASP A 25 9.02 -0.56 -0.70
N VAL A 26 9.62 -1.31 -1.62
CA VAL A 26 8.93 -1.84 -2.80
C VAL A 26 7.77 -2.76 -2.44
N TYR A 27 7.84 -3.50 -1.33
CA TYR A 27 6.76 -4.36 -0.87
C TYR A 27 5.58 -3.54 -0.33
N ASP A 28 5.84 -2.47 0.42
CA ASP A 28 4.79 -1.53 0.84
C ASP A 28 4.11 -0.91 -0.39
N ALA A 29 4.91 -0.53 -1.39
CA ALA A 29 4.40 0.02 -2.64
C ALA A 29 3.55 -0.97 -3.44
N VAL A 30 3.87 -2.28 -3.42
CA VAL A 30 3.03 -3.32 -4.03
C VAL A 30 1.67 -3.38 -3.35
N TYR A 31 1.62 -3.44 -2.01
CA TYR A 31 0.36 -3.48 -1.29
C TYR A 31 -0.47 -2.20 -1.50
N MET A 32 0.19 -1.05 -1.57
CA MET A 32 -0.44 0.23 -1.93
C MET A 32 -1.01 0.23 -3.34
N GLY A 33 -0.24 -0.25 -4.32
CA GLY A 33 -0.66 -0.38 -5.71
C GLY A 33 -1.88 -1.29 -5.83
N MET A 34 -1.85 -2.45 -5.17
CA MET A 34 -2.98 -3.37 -5.12
C MET A 34 -4.21 -2.74 -4.48
N ALA A 35 -4.07 -2.10 -3.32
CA ALA A 35 -5.18 -1.40 -2.67
C ALA A 35 -5.79 -0.33 -3.58
N SER A 36 -4.98 0.40 -4.33
CA SER A 36 -5.47 1.36 -5.33
C SER A 36 -6.22 0.68 -6.49
N SER A 37 -5.71 -0.45 -7.00
CA SER A 37 -6.35 -1.18 -8.11
C SER A 37 -7.70 -1.79 -7.75
N PHE A 38 -7.90 -2.16 -6.48
CA PHE A 38 -9.17 -2.70 -5.97
C PHE A 38 -10.14 -1.65 -5.43
N ASP A 39 -9.79 -0.36 -5.54
CA ASP A 39 -10.46 0.73 -4.82
C ASP A 39 -10.64 0.46 -3.32
N GLY A 40 -9.66 -0.24 -2.73
CA GLY A 40 -9.62 -0.61 -1.34
C GLY A 40 -8.75 0.31 -0.49
N LYS A 41 -8.56 -0.13 0.76
CA LYS A 41 -7.60 0.43 1.71
C LYS A 41 -6.58 -0.63 2.12
N LEU A 42 -5.33 -0.23 2.23
CA LEU A 42 -4.29 -1.02 2.89
C LEU A 42 -4.47 -0.89 4.41
N ILE A 43 -4.80 -2.01 5.05
CA ILE A 43 -4.79 -2.11 6.50
C ILE A 43 -3.40 -2.60 6.93
N THR A 44 -2.73 -1.85 7.79
CA THR A 44 -1.38 -2.18 8.26
C THR A 44 -1.22 -1.94 9.75
N SER A 45 -0.32 -2.68 10.41
CA SER A 45 0.16 -2.35 11.74
C SER A 45 1.39 -1.43 11.73
N ASP A 46 1.96 -1.15 10.56
CA ASP A 46 3.13 -0.28 10.43
C ASP A 46 2.73 1.20 10.42
N ARG A 47 2.96 1.87 11.55
CA ARG A 47 2.70 3.30 11.71
C ARG A 47 3.63 4.17 10.85
N ARG A 48 4.86 3.72 10.57
CA ARG A 48 5.84 4.47 9.77
C ARG A 48 5.36 4.68 8.35
N LEU A 49 4.64 3.69 7.80
CA LEU A 49 4.08 3.76 6.45
C LEU A 49 3.04 4.89 6.33
N ILE A 50 2.18 5.07 7.35
CA ILE A 50 1.21 6.17 7.37
C ILE A 50 1.89 7.54 7.49
N GLU A 51 2.91 7.63 8.34
CA GLU A 51 3.65 8.89 8.56
C GLU A 51 4.37 9.37 7.30
N LYS A 52 4.86 8.44 6.46
CA LYS A 52 5.49 8.77 5.17
C LYS A 52 4.47 9.14 4.09
N LEU A 53 3.33 8.46 4.05
CA LEU A 53 2.37 8.61 2.95
C LEU A 53 1.45 9.81 3.15
N GLY A 54 1.72 10.87 2.38
CA GLY A 54 0.92 12.09 2.36
C GLY A 54 -0.28 12.07 1.40
N GLY A 55 -1.08 13.13 1.45
CA GLY A 55 -2.03 13.50 0.40
C GLY A 55 -3.10 12.45 0.09
N LYS A 56 -3.17 12.04 -1.19
CA LYS A 56 -4.18 11.08 -1.67
C LYS A 56 -3.87 9.64 -1.24
N LEU A 57 -2.60 9.29 -1.10
CA LEU A 57 -2.15 7.94 -0.74
C LEU A 57 -2.40 7.65 0.74
N GLY A 58 -2.17 8.63 1.62
CA GLY A 58 -2.47 8.49 3.05
C GLY A 58 -3.94 8.13 3.32
N ARG A 59 -4.88 8.56 2.48
CA ARG A 59 -6.32 8.20 2.62
C ARG A 59 -6.61 6.73 2.29
N ARG A 60 -5.70 6.06 1.58
CA ARG A 60 -5.79 4.65 1.22
C ARG A 60 -5.07 3.73 2.20
N VAL A 61 -4.47 4.27 3.26
CA VAL A 61 -3.85 3.48 4.34
C VAL A 61 -4.57 3.72 5.64
N GLN A 62 -4.76 2.66 6.42
CA GLN A 62 -5.35 2.74 7.73
C GLN A 62 -4.62 1.81 8.70
N LEU A 63 -4.41 2.31 9.93
CA LEU A 63 -3.77 1.55 10.98
C LEU A 63 -4.74 0.52 11.56
N LEU A 64 -4.25 -0.70 11.77
CA LEU A 64 -5.03 -1.80 12.31
C LEU A 64 -5.67 -1.43 13.66
N GLU A 65 -4.93 -0.75 14.54
CA GLU A 65 -5.40 -0.28 15.85
C GLU A 65 -6.57 0.73 15.79
N THR A 66 -6.80 1.35 14.63
CA THR A 66 -7.89 2.32 14.44
C THR A 66 -9.15 1.69 13.86
N LEU A 67 -9.11 0.39 13.56
CA LEU A 67 -10.28 -0.34 13.08
C LEU A 67 -11.12 -0.79 14.28
N ASN A 68 -12.34 -0.27 14.37
CA ASN A 68 -13.37 -0.81 15.24
C ASN A 68 -14.03 -2.00 14.51
N ILE A 69 -13.43 -3.18 14.60
CA ILE A 69 -14.01 -4.44 14.12
C ILE A 69 -14.34 -5.33 15.32
#